data_AF-A0A4Y7JRA7-F1
#
_entry.id   AF-A0A4Y7JRA7-F1
#
_cell.length_a   1.000
_cell.length_b   1.000
_cell.length_c   1.000
_cell.angle_alpha   90.00
_cell.angle_beta   90.00
_cell.angle_gamma   90.00
#
_symmetry.space_group_name_H-M   'P 1'
#
loop_
_entity.id
_entity.type
_entity.pdbx_description
1 polymer ?
#
loop_
_entity_poly.entity_id
_entity_poly.type
_entity_poly.pdbx_seq_one_letter_code
_entity_poly.pdbx_strand_id
1 'polypeptide(L)'
;MLVPLPSPLGLICLGKLYQVLTSFCFVSMGNGVNLTDGLDGLAGGSAALAFMGMSIAVLPISPDLAIFGASMAGSCIGFLVHNRYRASIFMGDTGSLALGGGLAAMAACTGMFFPLFISSGVFVIEALSVIVQVSYLKSTRWLYRGAGRRIFRMAPFHHHLELCGFKEPLIVASTYLISSILCIFAGYIGLISA
;
A
#
# COMPACT_ATOMS: atom_id res chain seq x y z
N MET A 1 -15.07 4.84 15.28
CA MET A 1 -16.06 5.87 14.89
C MET A 1 -15.41 7.20 14.58
N LEU A 2 -14.43 7.61 15.40
CA LEU A 2 -13.66 8.84 15.21
C LEU A 2 -12.48 8.59 14.26
N VAL A 3 -12.20 9.56 13.39
CA VAL A 3 -11.00 9.62 12.55
C VAL A 3 -10.25 10.89 12.91
N PRO A 4 -9.03 10.78 13.49
CA PRO A 4 -8.14 11.91 13.69
C PRO A 4 -7.63 12.41 12.34
N LEU A 5 -7.78 13.72 12.09
CA LEU A 5 -7.24 14.41 10.94
C LEU A 5 -6.20 15.45 11.36
N PRO A 6 -5.22 15.75 10.50
CA PRO A 6 -4.27 16.80 10.76
C PRO A 6 -4.98 18.15 10.93
N SER A 7 -4.38 19.02 11.74
CA SER A 7 -4.89 20.37 11.98
C SER A 7 -5.07 21.13 10.64
N PRO A 8 -6.17 21.89 10.44
CA PRO A 8 -7.19 22.30 11.42
C PRO A 8 -8.44 21.40 11.50
N LEU A 9 -8.49 20.26 10.80
CA LEU A 9 -9.72 19.49 10.60
C LEU A 9 -10.19 18.73 11.85
N GLY A 10 -9.26 18.39 12.76
CA GLY A 10 -9.60 17.80 14.06
C GLY A 10 -10.19 16.39 13.95
N LEU A 11 -11.12 16.06 14.85
CA LEU A 11 -11.72 14.72 14.94
C LEU A 11 -13.05 14.65 14.19
N ILE A 12 -13.18 13.71 13.24
CA ILE A 12 -14.43 13.46 12.51
C ILE A 12 -15.12 12.19 12.99
N CYS A 13 -16.39 12.31 13.39
CA CYS A 13 -17.28 11.17 13.66
C CYS A 13 -17.91 10.64 12.36
N LEU A 14 -17.48 9.48 11.87
CA LEU A 14 -18.01 8.88 10.64
C LEU A 14 -19.24 7.97 10.84
N GLY A 15 -19.59 7.61 12.07
CA GLY A 15 -20.77 6.76 12.31
C GLY A 15 -20.70 5.42 11.55
N LYS A 16 -21.77 5.07 10.82
CA LYS A 16 -21.84 3.86 9.97
C LYS A 16 -20.87 3.87 8.78
N LEU A 17 -20.49 5.04 8.27
CA LEU A 17 -19.51 5.16 7.18
C LEU A 17 -18.14 4.61 7.59
N TYR A 18 -17.84 4.60 8.90
CA TYR A 18 -16.61 4.01 9.42
C TYR A 18 -16.50 2.51 9.10
N GLN A 19 -17.60 1.77 9.20
CA GLN A 19 -17.63 0.33 8.91
C GLN A 19 -17.41 0.08 7.42
N VAL A 20 -18.05 0.86 6.57
CA VAL A 20 -17.88 0.79 5.11
C VAL A 20 -16.43 1.12 4.74
N LEU A 21 -15.89 2.23 5.27
CA LEU A 21 -14.50 2.64 5.05
C LEU A 21 -13.52 1.55 5.50
N THR A 22 -13.74 0.98 6.68
CA THR A 22 -12.89 -0.10 7.21
C THR A 22 -12.91 -1.31 6.28
N SER A 23 -14.11 -1.82 5.92
CA SER A 23 -14.23 -2.97 5.01
C SER A 23 -13.58 -2.70 3.65
N PHE A 24 -13.71 -1.48 3.14
CA PHE A 24 -13.07 -1.05 1.91
C PHE A 24 -11.54 -1.03 2.05
N CYS A 25 -10.99 -0.55 3.16
CA CYS A 25 -9.55 -0.56 3.41
C CYS A 25 -8.99 -1.97 3.50
N PHE A 26 -9.67 -2.92 4.14
CA PHE A 26 -9.22 -4.32 4.20
C PHE A 26 -9.12 -4.95 2.80
N VAL A 27 -10.18 -4.81 2.00
CA VAL A 27 -10.22 -5.37 0.64
C VAL A 27 -9.23 -4.64 -0.28
N SER A 28 -9.15 -3.31 -0.21
CA SER A 28 -8.28 -2.53 -1.09
C SER A 28 -6.80 -2.73 -0.75
N MET A 29 -6.40 -2.76 0.52
CA MET A 29 -5.01 -2.97 0.91
C MET A 29 -4.56 -4.40 0.65
N GLY A 30 -5.38 -5.41 0.94
CA GLY A 30 -5.07 -6.80 0.61
C GLY A 30 -4.78 -7.00 -0.88
N ASN A 31 -5.69 -6.52 -1.73
CA ASN A 31 -5.49 -6.61 -3.18
C ASN A 31 -4.36 -5.70 -3.68
N GLY A 32 -4.17 -4.51 -3.10
CA GLY A 32 -3.10 -3.60 -3.49
C GLY A 32 -1.71 -4.18 -3.24
N VAL A 33 -1.49 -4.79 -2.07
CA VAL A 33 -0.22 -5.49 -1.77
C VAL A 33 -0.05 -6.69 -2.67
N ASN A 34 -1.10 -7.48 -2.91
CA ASN A 34 -1.06 -8.61 -3.82
C ASN A 34 -0.68 -8.20 -5.25
N LEU A 35 -1.30 -7.16 -5.80
CA LEU A 35 -0.94 -6.60 -7.10
C LEU A 35 0.50 -6.09 -7.16
N THR A 36 1.09 -5.70 -6.02
CA THR A 36 2.47 -5.22 -5.95
C THR A 36 3.49 -6.35 -5.81
N ASP A 37 3.05 -7.58 -5.49
CA ASP A 37 3.88 -8.78 -5.38
C ASP A 37 4.19 -9.40 -6.77
N GLY A 38 4.58 -8.55 -7.72
CA GLY A 38 4.92 -8.94 -9.09
C GLY A 38 6.42 -8.94 -9.40
N LEU A 39 7.24 -8.37 -8.51
CA LEU A 39 8.71 -8.27 -8.64
C LEU A 39 9.41 -8.64 -7.34
N ASP A 40 10.60 -9.21 -7.45
CA ASP A 40 11.43 -9.69 -6.34
C ASP A 40 11.80 -8.55 -5.39
N GLY A 41 11.26 -8.61 -4.17
CA GLY A 41 11.48 -7.63 -3.11
C GLY A 41 10.54 -6.43 -3.14
N LEU A 42 9.78 -6.20 -4.22
CA LEU A 42 8.96 -5.00 -4.35
C LEU A 42 7.91 -4.87 -3.24
N ALA A 43 7.04 -5.87 -3.09
CA ALA A 43 5.99 -5.89 -2.07
C ALA A 43 6.56 -5.98 -0.66
N GLY A 44 7.55 -6.86 -0.43
CA GLY A 44 8.15 -7.04 0.89
C GLY A 44 8.78 -5.76 1.45
N GLY A 45 9.57 -5.05 0.64
CA GLY A 45 10.24 -3.84 1.14
C GLY A 45 9.36 -2.61 1.22
N SER A 46 8.44 -2.43 0.27
CA SER A 46 7.43 -1.38 0.39
C SER A 46 6.52 -1.61 1.60
N ALA A 47 6.17 -2.86 1.91
CA ALA A 47 5.39 -3.18 3.10
C ALA A 47 6.16 -2.92 4.39
N ALA A 48 7.45 -3.28 4.45
CA ALA A 48 8.30 -2.97 5.59
C ALA A 48 8.28 -1.46 5.93
N LEU A 49 8.40 -0.62 4.91
CA LEU A 49 8.36 0.84 5.06
C LEU A 49 6.96 1.36 5.41
N ALA A 50 5.90 0.79 4.81
CA ALA A 50 4.53 1.15 5.15
C ALA A 50 4.18 0.82 6.61
N PHE A 51 4.60 -0.36 7.11
CA PHE A 51 4.44 -0.77 8.50
C PHE A 51 5.24 0.10 9.45
N MET A 52 6.46 0.50 9.08
CA MET A 52 7.27 1.43 9.87
C MET A 52 6.58 2.80 9.98
N GLY A 53 6.07 3.35 8.87
CA GLY A 53 5.33 4.62 8.89
C GLY A 53 4.06 4.54 9.75
N MET A 54 3.31 3.45 9.63
CA MET A 54 2.13 3.22 10.47
C MET A 54 2.48 3.00 11.95
N SER A 55 3.59 2.31 12.24
CA SER A 55 4.07 2.13 13.60
C SER A 55 4.35 3.47 14.27
N ILE A 56 5.00 4.40 13.57
CA ILE A 56 5.28 5.75 14.08
C ILE A 56 3.97 6.54 14.23
N ALA A 57 3.10 6.48 13.23
CA ALA A 57 1.83 7.22 13.22
C ALA A 57 0.90 6.82 14.39
N VAL A 58 0.89 5.54 14.74
CA VAL A 58 -0.01 4.97 15.75
C VAL A 58 0.58 5.01 17.16
N LEU A 59 1.90 5.18 17.29
CA LEU A 59 2.61 5.23 18.57
C LEU A 59 1.94 6.09 19.67
N PRO A 60 1.49 7.34 19.41
CA PRO A 60 0.83 8.16 20.42
C PRO A 60 -0.56 7.67 20.85
N ILE A 61 -1.25 6.88 20.02
CA ILE A 61 -2.61 6.41 20.27
C ILE A 61 -2.57 5.06 20.99
N SER A 62 -1.75 4.13 20.51
CA SER A 62 -1.67 2.77 21.04
C SER A 62 -0.27 2.17 20.81
N PRO A 63 0.57 2.11 21.86
CA PRO A 63 1.94 1.59 21.72
C PRO A 63 1.97 0.11 21.34
N ASP A 64 0.99 -0.69 21.75
CA ASP A 64 0.90 -2.12 21.41
C ASP A 64 0.77 -2.35 19.90
N LEU A 65 -0.04 -1.53 19.21
CA LEU A 65 -0.16 -1.59 17.75
C LEU A 65 1.10 -1.04 17.07
N ALA A 66 1.80 -0.09 17.68
CA ALA A 66 3.10 0.33 17.17
C ALA A 66 4.13 -0.80 17.24
N ILE A 67 4.18 -1.55 18.35
CA ILE A 67 5.03 -2.74 18.47
C ILE A 67 4.67 -3.78 17.42
N PHE A 68 3.37 -4.02 17.18
CA PHE A 68 2.91 -4.88 16.09
C PHE A 68 3.44 -4.40 14.73
N GLY A 69 3.26 -3.11 14.40
CA GLY A 69 3.77 -2.53 13.15
C GLY A 69 5.29 -2.68 13.00
N ALA A 70 6.06 -2.37 14.04
CA ALA A 70 7.51 -2.53 14.05
C ALA A 70 7.93 -4.01 13.87
N SER A 71 7.22 -4.95 14.50
CA SER A 71 7.48 -6.39 14.35
C SER A 71 7.20 -6.89 12.92
N MET A 72 6.11 -6.41 12.30
CA MET A 72 5.77 -6.70 10.91
C MET A 72 6.78 -6.10 9.93
N ALA A 73 7.27 -4.88 10.20
CA ALA A 73 8.36 -4.29 9.43
C ALA A 73 9.64 -5.13 9.53
N GLY A 74 9.99 -5.57 10.74
CA GLY A 74 11.12 -6.48 10.98
C GLY A 74 10.99 -7.82 10.26
N SER A 75 9.81 -8.43 10.27
CA SER A 75 9.56 -9.69 9.55
C SER A 75 9.68 -9.52 8.04
N CYS A 76 9.22 -8.40 7.49
CA CYS A 76 9.38 -8.08 6.07
C CYS A 76 10.86 -7.90 5.70
N ILE A 77 11.65 -7.23 6.54
CA ILE A 77 13.11 -7.11 6.34
C ILE A 77 13.80 -8.48 6.39
N GLY A 78 13.42 -9.36 7.33
CA GLY A 78 13.93 -10.73 7.40
C GLY A 78 13.56 -11.55 6.16
N PHE A 79 12.33 -11.39 5.66
CA PHE A 79 11.86 -12.02 4.42
C PHE A 79 12.65 -11.52 3.19
N LEU A 80 12.96 -10.22 3.11
CA LEU A 80 13.72 -9.63 2.01
C LEU A 80 15.11 -10.23 1.82
N VAL A 81 15.74 -10.77 2.87
CA VAL A 81 17.01 -11.50 2.74
C VAL A 81 16.87 -12.66 1.74
N HIS A 82 15.70 -13.28 1.67
CA HIS A 82 15.38 -14.40 0.81
C HIS A 82 14.63 -14.01 -0.47
N ASN A 83 13.94 -12.87 -0.47
CA ASN A 83 13.08 -12.41 -1.57
C ASN A 83 13.72 -11.29 -2.44
N ARG A 84 14.88 -10.76 -2.06
CA ARG A 84 15.64 -9.82 -2.91
C ARG A 84 16.05 -10.48 -4.23
N TYR A 85 16.13 -9.69 -5.30
CA TYR A 85 16.54 -10.17 -6.63
C TYR A 85 17.91 -10.88 -6.61
N ARG A 86 18.04 -12.13 -7.05
CA ARG A 86 16.99 -13.09 -7.49
C ARG A 86 16.38 -13.83 -6.31
N ALA A 87 15.05 -13.86 -6.21
CA ALA A 87 14.34 -14.44 -5.07
C ALA A 87 14.53 -15.96 -4.97
N SER A 88 14.68 -16.43 -3.74
CA SER A 88 14.69 -17.85 -3.37
C SER A 88 13.33 -18.32 -2.85
N ILE A 89 12.55 -17.41 -2.27
CA ILE A 89 11.21 -17.67 -1.70
C ILE A 89 10.29 -16.54 -2.19
N PHE A 90 9.09 -16.92 -2.63
CA PHE A 90 8.02 -16.00 -3.01
C PHE A 90 7.03 -15.82 -1.87
N MET A 91 6.42 -14.64 -1.81
CA MET A 91 5.50 -14.28 -0.75
C MET A 91 4.14 -14.95 -0.93
N GLY A 92 3.57 -14.85 -2.14
CA GLY A 92 2.29 -15.44 -2.50
C GLY A 92 1.10 -14.78 -1.79
N ASP A 93 -0.10 -15.27 -2.10
CA ASP A 93 -1.36 -14.70 -1.58
C ASP A 93 -1.44 -14.71 -0.05
N THR A 94 -0.88 -15.75 0.58
CA THR A 94 -0.87 -15.88 2.04
C THR A 94 -0.16 -14.69 2.70
N GLY A 95 1.01 -14.31 2.19
CA GLY A 95 1.77 -13.19 2.72
C GLY A 95 1.16 -11.87 2.33
N SER A 96 0.85 -11.67 1.04
CA SER A 96 0.42 -10.37 0.52
C SER A 96 -0.92 -9.92 1.11
N LEU A 97 -1.91 -10.82 1.22
CA LEU A 97 -3.20 -10.51 1.85
C LEU A 97 -3.05 -10.27 3.36
N ALA A 98 -2.17 -11.01 4.04
CA ALA A 98 -1.90 -10.82 5.45
C ALA A 98 -1.26 -9.45 5.74
N LEU A 99 -0.29 -9.01 4.91
CA LEU A 99 0.32 -7.69 5.07
C LEU A 99 -0.70 -6.56 4.81
N GLY A 100 -1.49 -6.66 3.74
CA GLY A 100 -2.53 -5.67 3.46
C GLY A 100 -3.60 -5.61 4.56
N GLY A 101 -4.03 -6.77 5.06
CA GLY A 101 -4.97 -6.87 6.18
C GLY A 101 -4.38 -6.32 7.49
N GLY A 102 -3.09 -6.56 7.76
CA GLY A 102 -2.40 -6.04 8.94
C GLY A 102 -2.33 -4.51 8.95
N LEU A 103 -1.97 -3.89 7.82
CA LEU A 103 -1.97 -2.42 7.67
C LEU A 103 -3.38 -1.84 7.84
N ALA A 104 -4.38 -2.44 7.20
CA ALA A 104 -5.78 -2.02 7.34
C ALA A 104 -6.29 -2.16 8.79
N ALA A 105 -5.90 -3.22 9.50
CA ALA A 105 -6.26 -3.45 10.90
C ALA A 105 -5.67 -2.38 11.81
N MET A 106 -4.40 -2.00 11.63
CA MET A 106 -3.77 -0.91 12.39
C MET A 106 -4.56 0.39 12.26
N ALA A 107 -4.95 0.75 11.03
CA ALA A 107 -5.74 1.96 10.78
C ALA A 107 -7.18 1.85 11.33
N ALA A 108 -7.80 0.67 11.22
CA ALA A 108 -9.16 0.43 11.71
C ALA A 108 -9.26 0.46 13.24
N CYS A 109 -8.21 0.05 13.96
CA CYS A 109 -8.20 0.11 15.42
C CYS A 109 -7.94 1.53 15.94
N THR A 110 -7.22 2.35 15.18
CA THR A 110 -6.72 3.67 15.63
C THR A 110 -7.45 4.85 14.99
N GLY A 111 -8.20 4.60 13.92
CA GLY A 111 -8.77 5.64 13.08
C GLY A 111 -7.78 6.30 12.11
N MET A 112 -6.51 5.87 12.07
CA MET A 112 -5.43 6.48 11.29
C MET A 112 -5.46 6.12 9.80
N PHE A 113 -6.58 6.38 9.13
CA PHE A 113 -6.74 6.07 7.69
C PHE A 113 -5.91 6.98 6.78
N PHE A 114 -5.70 8.25 7.15
CA PHE A 114 -4.87 9.16 6.34
C PHE A 114 -3.40 8.73 6.32
N PRO A 115 -2.74 8.50 7.47
CA PRO A 115 -1.41 7.92 7.51
C PRO A 115 -1.31 6.60 6.76
N LEU A 116 -2.35 5.74 6.85
CA LEU A 116 -2.40 4.49 6.09
C LEU A 116 -2.28 4.74 4.58
N PHE A 117 -3.15 5.55 4.00
CA PHE A 117 -3.13 5.79 2.54
C PHE A 117 -1.82 6.42 2.06
N ILE A 118 -1.17 7.21 2.91
CA ILE A 118 0.13 7.81 2.60
C ILE A 118 1.23 6.78 2.68
N SER A 119 1.34 6.03 3.79
CA SER A 119 2.39 5.02 3.97
C SER A 119 2.28 3.88 2.95
N SER A 120 1.05 3.51 2.58
CA SER A 120 0.73 2.49 1.59
C SER A 120 0.63 3.05 0.16
N GLY A 121 1.12 4.27 -0.10
CA GLY A 121 0.86 4.99 -1.35
C GLY A 121 1.29 4.24 -2.60
N VAL A 122 2.36 3.42 -2.52
CA VAL A 122 2.79 2.54 -3.63
C VAL A 122 1.70 1.51 -3.96
N PHE A 123 1.16 0.80 -2.97
CA PHE A 123 0.08 -0.17 -3.16
C PHE A 123 -1.17 0.47 -3.75
N VAL A 124 -1.47 1.71 -3.30
CA VAL A 124 -2.58 2.49 -3.82
C VAL A 124 -2.37 2.84 -5.29
N ILE A 125 -1.18 3.31 -5.67
CA ILE A 125 -0.85 3.63 -7.07
C ILE A 125 -0.91 2.38 -7.95
N GLU A 126 -0.38 1.26 -7.48
CA GLU A 126 -0.42 -0.01 -8.22
C GLU A 126 -1.86 -0.48 -8.46
N ALA A 127 -2.70 -0.47 -7.41
CA ALA A 127 -4.11 -0.79 -7.54
C ALA A 127 -4.87 0.19 -8.47
N LEU A 128 -4.62 1.50 -8.32
CA LEU A 128 -5.22 2.52 -9.18
C LEU A 128 -4.81 2.36 -10.64
N SER A 129 -3.57 1.94 -10.91
CA SER A 129 -3.10 1.70 -12.28
C SER A 129 -3.92 0.61 -12.98
N VAL A 130 -4.27 -0.46 -12.25
CA VAL A 130 -5.12 -1.56 -12.74
C VAL A 130 -6.55 -1.07 -12.95
N ILE A 131 -7.11 -0.35 -11.98
CA ILE A 131 -8.48 0.20 -12.08
C ILE A 131 -8.59 1.11 -13.30
N VAL A 132 -7.64 2.03 -13.50
CA VAL A 132 -7.60 2.95 -14.63
C VAL A 132 -7.45 2.19 -15.94
N GLN A 133 -6.53 1.22 -16.02
CA GLN A 133 -6.30 0.41 -17.22
C GLN A 133 -7.54 -0.39 -17.63
N VAL A 134 -8.16 -1.11 -16.70
CA VAL A 134 -9.36 -1.93 -16.97
C VAL A 134 -10.55 -1.05 -17.33
N SER A 135 -10.75 0.06 -16.61
CA SER A 135 -11.83 1.01 -16.88
C SER A 135 -11.68 1.62 -18.27
N TYR A 136 -10.49 2.05 -18.65
CA TYR A 136 -10.22 2.62 -19.98
C TYR A 136 -10.40 1.60 -21.09
N LEU A 137 -9.90 0.38 -20.91
CA LEU A 137 -10.03 -0.69 -21.89
C LEU A 137 -11.51 -1.10 -22.09
N LYS A 138 -12.31 -1.13 -21.02
CA LYS A 138 -13.75 -1.39 -21.10
C LYS A 138 -14.49 -0.24 -21.79
N SER A 139 -14.21 1.00 -21.42
CA SER A 139 -14.82 2.19 -22.03
C SER A 139 -14.48 2.31 -23.52
N THR A 140 -13.22 2.09 -23.92
CA THR A 140 -12.82 2.14 -25.33
C THR A 140 -13.36 0.98 -26.15
N ARG A 141 -13.43 -0.25 -25.60
CA ARG A 141 -14.12 -1.36 -26.28
C ARG A 141 -15.58 -1.05 -26.57
N TRP A 142 -16.27 -0.45 -25.60
CA TRP A 142 -17.66 -0.05 -25.74
C TRP A 142 -17.84 1.05 -26.78
N LEU A 143 -16.97 2.07 -26.77
CA LEU A 143 -17.03 3.21 -27.70
C LEU A 143 -16.66 2.84 -29.15
N TYR A 144 -15.64 1.99 -29.33
CA TYR A 144 -15.08 1.63 -30.64
C TYR A 144 -15.50 0.23 -31.14
N ARG A 145 -16.65 -0.30 -30.69
CA ARG A 145 -17.23 -1.60 -31.11
C ARG A 145 -16.21 -2.74 -31.22
N GLY A 146 -15.38 -2.93 -30.20
CA GLY A 146 -14.48 -4.09 -30.07
C GLY A 146 -12.97 -3.79 -30.09
N ALA A 147 -12.54 -2.62 -30.57
CA ALA A 147 -11.12 -2.24 -30.53
C ALA A 147 -10.74 -1.59 -29.18
N GLY A 148 -10.41 -2.43 -28.19
CA GLY A 148 -9.95 -1.96 -26.88
C GLY A 148 -8.55 -1.35 -26.93
N ARG A 149 -8.39 -0.14 -26.41
CA ARG A 149 -7.09 0.52 -26.26
C ARG A 149 -6.59 0.39 -24.82
N ARG A 150 -5.27 0.40 -24.64
CA ARG A 150 -4.59 0.34 -23.34
C ARG A 150 -3.90 1.69 -23.08
N ILE A 151 -3.92 2.18 -21.84
CA ILE A 151 -3.20 3.40 -21.44
C ILE A 151 -1.75 3.03 -21.14
N PHE A 152 -1.56 2.08 -20.23
CA PHE A 152 -0.25 1.52 -19.92
C PHE A 152 0.06 0.33 -20.84
N ARG A 153 1.35 0.05 -21.08
CA ARG A 153 1.76 -1.14 -21.85
C ARG A 153 1.22 -2.42 -21.20
N MET A 154 1.29 -2.48 -19.88
CA MET A 154 0.71 -3.51 -19.01
C MET A 154 0.37 -2.86 -17.67
N ALA A 155 -0.63 -3.39 -16.96
CA ALA A 155 -0.89 -3.06 -15.56
C ALA A 155 -0.63 -4.33 -14.75
N PRO A 156 -0.08 -4.23 -13.52
CA PRO A 156 0.16 -3.01 -12.74
C PRO A 156 1.35 -2.14 -13.23
N PHE A 157 1.59 -1.00 -12.58
CA PHE A 157 2.50 0.04 -13.03
C PHE A 157 3.96 -0.43 -13.12
N HIS A 158 4.44 -1.27 -12.19
CA HIS A 158 5.79 -1.82 -12.30
C HIS A 158 6.02 -2.61 -13.60
N HIS A 159 5.05 -3.41 -14.09
CA HIS A 159 5.16 -4.08 -15.39
C HIS A 159 5.18 -3.09 -16.57
N HIS A 160 4.49 -1.95 -16.44
CA HIS A 160 4.63 -0.89 -17.44
C HIS A 160 6.08 -0.39 -17.54
N LEU A 161 6.76 -0.21 -16.40
CA LEU A 161 8.15 0.22 -16.35
C LEU A 161 9.10 -0.85 -16.90
N GLU A 162 8.89 -2.13 -16.59
CA GLU A 162 9.68 -3.22 -17.17
C GLU A 162 9.58 -3.24 -18.70
N LEU A 163 8.36 -3.11 -19.24
CA LEU A 163 8.14 -3.05 -20.69
C LEU A 163 8.68 -1.77 -21.31
N CYS A 164 8.96 -0.73 -20.54
CA CYS A 164 9.68 0.47 -20.97
C CYS A 164 11.21 0.29 -20.98
N GLY A 165 11.72 -0.87 -20.55
CA GLY A 165 13.14 -1.23 -20.58
C GLY A 165 13.88 -1.01 -19.26
N PHE A 166 13.18 -0.67 -18.17
CA PHE A 166 13.79 -0.55 -16.85
C PHE A 166 14.11 -1.95 -16.27
N LYS A 167 15.28 -2.07 -15.64
CA LYS A 167 15.67 -3.30 -14.94
C LYS A 167 14.91 -3.42 -13.63
N GLU A 168 14.44 -4.62 -13.29
CA GLU A 168 13.70 -4.92 -12.06
C GLU A 168 14.36 -4.36 -10.78
N PRO A 169 15.66 -4.57 -10.50
CA PRO A 169 16.28 -4.00 -9.29
C PRO A 169 16.24 -2.46 -9.22
N LEU A 170 16.23 -1.79 -10.38
CA LEU A 170 16.15 -0.33 -10.44
C LEU A 170 14.72 0.15 -10.11
N ILE A 171 13.70 -0.58 -10.55
CA ILE A 171 12.29 -0.31 -10.22
C ILE A 171 12.05 -0.53 -8.72
N VAL A 172 12.59 -1.60 -8.16
CA VAL A 172 12.48 -1.89 -6.72
C VAL A 172 13.19 -0.81 -5.90
N ALA A 173 14.42 -0.43 -6.27
CA ALA A 173 15.18 0.60 -5.57
C ALA A 173 14.49 1.98 -5.62
N SER A 174 13.93 2.39 -6.77
CA SER A 174 13.20 3.65 -6.87
C SER A 174 11.91 3.63 -6.04
N THR A 175 11.23 2.48 -6.01
CA THR A 175 10.03 2.29 -5.18
C THR A 175 10.36 2.38 -3.68
N TYR A 176 11.51 1.88 -3.24
CA TYR A 176 11.95 2.03 -1.85
C TYR A 176 12.27 3.49 -1.49
N LEU A 177 12.87 4.25 -2.41
CA LEU A 177 13.09 5.69 -2.20
C LEU A 177 11.77 6.44 -2.06
N ILE A 178 10.79 6.14 -2.90
CA ILE A 178 9.45 6.74 -2.79
C ILE A 178 8.78 6.31 -1.48
N SER A 179 8.84 5.02 -1.14
CA SER A 179 8.23 4.47 0.08
C SER A 179 8.87 5.02 1.35
N SER A 180 10.16 5.31 1.36
CA SER A 180 10.83 5.90 2.54
C SER A 180 10.40 7.34 2.77
N ILE A 181 10.25 8.12 1.70
CA ILE A 181 9.69 9.47 1.75
C ILE A 181 8.25 9.41 2.29
N LEU A 182 7.41 8.54 1.72
CA LEU A 182 6.03 8.35 2.17
C LEU A 182 5.94 7.89 3.62
N CYS A 183 6.84 7.02 4.08
CA CYS A 183 6.94 6.56 5.47
C CYS A 183 7.16 7.74 6.43
N ILE A 184 8.10 8.64 6.11
CA ILE A 184 8.40 9.83 6.93
C ILE A 184 7.18 10.75 6.98
N PHE A 185 6.56 11.03 5.83
CA PHE A 185 5.36 11.88 5.77
C PHE A 185 4.18 11.28 6.53
N ALA A 186 3.94 9.97 6.39
CA ALA A 186 2.87 9.27 7.10
C ALA A 186 3.09 9.30 8.62
N GLY A 187 4.32 9.04 9.07
CA GLY A 187 4.68 9.13 10.48
C GLY A 187 4.46 10.54 11.03
N TYR A 188 4.94 11.57 10.32
CA TYR A 188 4.77 12.97 10.71
C TYR A 188 3.29 13.38 10.79
N ILE A 189 2.50 13.08 9.76
CA ILE A 189 1.05 13.38 9.76
C ILE A 189 0.36 12.62 10.87
N GLY A 190 0.75 11.38 11.13
CA GLY A 190 0.20 10.59 12.22
C GLY A 190 0.46 11.22 13.58
N LEU A 191 1.70 11.64 13.85
CA LEU A 191 2.08 12.29 15.10
C LEU A 191 1.35 13.62 15.35
N ILE A 192 0.98 14.35 14.28
CA ILE A 192 0.23 15.62 14.40
C ILE A 192 -1.28 15.37 14.53
N SER A 193 -1.77 14.27 13.99
CA SER A 193 -3.21 13.96 14.00
C SER A 193 -3.67 13.31 15.30
N ALA A 194 -2.76 12.62 16.00
CA ALA A 194 -3.00 11.98 17.29
C ALA A 194 -3.15 12.99 18.43
#